data_AF-A0A1F6JW64-F1
#
_entry.id   AF-A0A1F6JW64-F1
#
_cell.length_a   1.000
_cell.length_b   1.000
_cell.length_c   1.000
_cell.angle_alpha   90.00
_cell.angle_beta   90.00
_cell.angle_gamma   90.00
#
_symmetry.space_group_name_H-M   'P 1'
#
loop_
_entity.id
_entity.type
_entity.pdbx_description
1 polymer ?
#
loop_
_entity_poly.entity_id
_entity_poly.type
_entity_poly.pdbx_seq_one_letter_code
_entity_poly.pdbx_strand_id
1 'polypeptide(L)'
;MVIIFLKFWFFEAPIGLIRFFSSLNNSMLALLSLPLLIRTYFKPWKNEYRKGLVVFSVAMGIFIKSFVIIADLILFSLLIFLEIIFFVSFILWPVATVFLFFS
;
A
#
# COMPACT_ATOMS: atom_id res chain seq x y z
N MET A 1 -19.95 -20.05 -24.62
CA MET A 1 -18.78 -19.20 -24.96
C MET A 1 -18.89 -17.82 -24.31
N VAL A 2 -19.88 -16.98 -24.69
CA VAL A 2 -19.99 -15.58 -24.22
C VAL A 2 -20.25 -15.43 -22.71
N ILE A 3 -21.09 -16.27 -22.12
CA ILE A 3 -21.41 -16.23 -20.68
C ILE A 3 -20.17 -16.55 -19.82
N ILE A 4 -19.34 -17.50 -20.27
CA ILE A 4 -18.10 -17.88 -19.58
C ILE A 4 -17.10 -16.72 -19.61
N PHE A 5 -16.99 -16.04 -20.76
CA PHE A 5 -16.15 -14.86 -20.92
C PHE A 5 -16.57 -13.73 -19.97
N LEU A 6 -17.87 -13.41 -19.90
CA LEU A 6 -18.39 -12.38 -18.99
C LEU A 6 -18.19 -12.75 -17.52
N LYS A 7 -18.45 -14.01 -17.14
CA LYS A 7 -18.23 -14.50 -15.77
C LYS A 7 -16.76 -14.40 -15.38
N PHE A 8 -15.86 -14.81 -16.27
CA PHE A 8 -14.43 -14.73 -16.03
C PHE A 8 -13.99 -13.26 -15.84
N TRP A 9 -14.37 -12.38 -16.77
CA TRP A 9 -13.87 -11.00 -16.77
C TRP A 9 -14.41 -10.14 -15.64
N PHE A 10 -15.69 -10.28 -15.30
CA PHE A 10 -16.34 -9.39 -14.32
C PHE A 10 -16.43 -9.97 -12.90
N PHE A 11 -16.20 -11.29 -12.73
CA PHE A 11 -16.26 -11.91 -11.41
C PHE A 11 -14.94 -12.60 -11.04
N GLU A 12 -14.50 -13.57 -11.83
CA GLU A 12 -13.34 -14.40 -11.43
C GLU A 12 -12.03 -13.61 -11.43
N ALA A 13 -11.77 -12.85 -12.50
CA ALA A 13 -10.55 -12.06 -12.64
C ALA A 13 -10.45 -10.88 -11.64
N PRO A 14 -11.52 -10.09 -11.38
CA PRO A 14 -11.47 -9.03 -10.37
C PRO A 14 -11.26 -9.57 -8.95
N ILE A 15 -11.87 -10.71 -8.61
CA ILE A 15 -11.63 -11.38 -7.32
C ILE A 15 -10.16 -11.81 -7.21
N GLY A 16 -9.58 -12.37 -8.28
CA GLY A 16 -8.16 -12.68 -8.34
C GLY A 16 -7.26 -11.45 -8.17
N LEU A 17 -7.60 -10.34 -8.84
CA LEU A 17 -6.88 -9.07 -8.77
C LEU A 17 -6.91 -8.50 -7.35
N ILE A 18 -8.08 -8.49 -6.70
CA ILE A 18 -8.23 -7.99 -5.32
C ILE A 18 -7.38 -8.82 -4.36
N ARG A 19 -7.34 -10.15 -4.53
CA ARG A 19 -6.47 -11.02 -3.71
C ARG A 19 -4.98 -10.71 -3.94
N PHE A 20 -4.59 -10.49 -5.18
CA PHE A 20 -3.21 -10.10 -5.52
C PHE A 20 -2.84 -8.75 -4.89
N PHE A 21 -3.66 -7.72 -5.05
CA PHE A 21 -3.44 -6.40 -4.42
C PHE A 21 -3.42 -6.48 -2.90
N SER A 22 -4.28 -7.30 -2.29
CA SER A 22 -4.22 -7.53 -0.84
C SER A 22 -2.88 -8.12 -0.41
N SER A 23 -2.35 -9.09 -1.16
CA SER A 23 -1.03 -9.67 -0.89
C SER A 23 0.12 -8.66 -1.12
N LEU A 24 0.03 -7.87 -2.19
CA LEU A 24 1.01 -6.83 -2.51
C LEU A 24 1.05 -5.75 -1.42
N ASN A 25 -0.11 -5.23 -1.02
CA ASN A 25 -0.25 -4.24 0.05
C ASN A 25 0.29 -4.76 1.39
N ASN A 26 -0.03 -5.99 1.77
CA ASN A 26 0.52 -6.59 2.99
C ASN A 26 2.05 -6.71 2.94
N SER A 27 2.60 -7.10 1.79
CA SER A 27 4.06 -7.20 1.60
C SER A 27 4.73 -5.82 1.66
N MET A 28 4.08 -4.79 1.11
CA MET A 28 4.57 -3.42 1.16
C MET A 28 4.51 -2.83 2.57
N LEU A 29 3.45 -3.09 3.33
CA LEU A 29 3.37 -2.70 4.74
C LEU A 29 4.50 -3.34 5.57
N ALA A 30 4.87 -4.59 5.26
CA ALA A 30 6.00 -5.27 5.89
C ALA A 30 7.35 -4.68 5.46
N LEU A 31 7.55 -4.41 4.17
CA LEU A 31 8.77 -3.80 3.63
C LEU A 31 9.02 -2.40 4.20
N LEU A 32 7.99 -1.56 4.24
CA LEU A 32 8.07 -0.22 4.81
C LEU A 32 8.13 -0.23 6.34
N SER A 33 8.02 -1.39 6.98
CA SER A 33 8.03 -1.53 8.44
C SER A 33 7.00 -0.64 9.15
N LEU A 34 5.96 -0.16 8.46
CA LEU A 34 4.93 0.75 8.97
C LEU A 34 4.29 0.23 10.28
N PRO A 35 3.87 -1.05 10.38
CA PRO A 35 3.32 -1.59 11.62
C PRO A 35 4.31 -1.55 12.78
N LEU A 36 5.60 -1.75 12.51
CA LEU A 36 6.66 -1.75 13.51
C LEU A 36 6.99 -0.33 13.96
N LEU A 37 7.07 0.62 13.02
CA LEU A 37 7.33 2.03 13.29
C LEU A 37 6.22 2.66 14.13
N ILE A 38 4.95 2.33 13.83
CA ILE A 38 3.80 2.77 14.63
C ILE A 38 3.84 2.14 16.03
N ARG A 39 4.07 0.82 16.15
CA ARG A 39 4.14 0.13 17.45
C ARG A 39 5.30 0.59 18.33
N THR A 40 6.41 1.01 17.73
CA THR A 40 7.62 1.45 18.45
C THR A 40 7.75 2.96 18.52
N TYR A 41 6.75 3.72 18.07
CA TYR A 41 6.82 5.17 17.93
C TYR A 41 7.29 5.86 19.23
N PHE A 42 6.64 5.53 20.35
CA PHE A 42 6.94 6.09 21.67
C PHE A 42 8.06 5.35 22.44
N LYS A 43 8.63 4.26 21.90
CA LYS A 43 9.74 3.57 22.56
C LYS A 43 11.07 4.28 22.30
N PRO A 44 11.88 4.56 23.34
CA PRO A 44 13.22 5.10 23.17
C PRO A 44 14.11 4.08 22.45
N TRP A 45 14.94 4.56 21.52
CA TRP A 45 15.85 3.70 20.72
C TRP A 45 16.98 3.10 21.57
N LYS A 46 17.39 3.78 22.64
CA LYS A 46 18.45 3.36 23.56
C LYS A 46 18.08 3.79 24.99
N ASN A 47 18.15 2.86 25.95
CA ASN A 47 18.09 3.18 27.39
C ASN A 47 19.44 3.73 27.86
N GLU A 48 19.79 4.95 27.45
CA GLU A 48 20.95 5.63 28.04
C GLU A 48 20.54 6.32 29.35
N TYR A 49 21.18 5.96 30.46
CA TYR A 49 20.81 6.38 31.82
C TYR A 49 21.18 7.84 32.19
N ARG A 50 21.67 8.66 31.26
CA ARG A 50 22.13 10.05 31.54
C ARG A 50 21.03 11.08 31.31
N LYS A 51 20.27 11.36 32.37
CA LYS A 51 19.03 12.17 32.44
C LYS A 51 18.91 13.39 31.50
N GLY A 52 19.99 14.14 31.22
CA GLY A 52 19.97 15.32 30.35
C GLY A 52 20.00 15.04 28.83
N LEU A 53 20.70 13.98 28.39
CA LEU A 53 20.81 13.60 26.97
C LEU A 53 19.63 12.74 26.50
N VAL A 54 18.90 12.14 27.44
CA VAL A 54 17.76 11.25 27.15
C VAL A 54 16.62 11.99 26.47
N VAL A 55 16.27 13.18 26.97
CA VAL A 55 15.15 13.96 26.42
C VAL A 55 15.43 14.38 24.97
N PHE A 56 16.66 14.83 24.68
CA PHE A 56 17.09 15.19 23.33
C PHE A 56 17.07 13.99 22.38
N SER A 57 17.61 12.84 22.81
CA SER A 57 17.62 11.61 22.01
C SER A 57 16.22 11.06 21.75
N VAL A 58 15.29 11.19 22.71
CA VAL A 58 13.88 10.82 22.52
C VAL A 58 13.20 11.76 21.53
N ALA A 59 13.37 13.07 21.67
CA ALA A 59 12.80 14.05 20.75
C ALA A 59 13.31 13.86 19.31
N MET A 60 14.62 13.66 19.14
CA MET A 60 15.22 13.38 17.83
C MET A 60 14.74 12.06 17.25
N GLY A 61 14.61 11.02 18.08
CA GLY A 61 14.07 9.72 17.67
C GLY A 61 12.62 9.81 17.19
N ILE A 62 11.79 10.62 17.84
CA ILE A 62 10.42 10.90 17.40
C ILE A 62 10.46 11.65 16.06
N PHE A 63 11.25 12.71 15.94
CA PHE A 63 11.34 13.53 14.74
C PHE A 63 11.72 12.70 13.48
N ILE A 64 12.76 11.87 13.60
CA ILE A 64 13.17 10.98 12.49
C ILE A 64 12.07 9.97 12.16
N LYS A 65 11.47 9.32 13.18
CA LYS A 65 10.38 8.35 12.96
C LYS A 65 9.18 8.98 12.29
N SER A 66 8.80 10.21 12.66
CA SER A 66 7.71 10.94 12.00
C SER A 66 8.02 11.17 10.52
N PHE A 67 9.24 11.59 10.18
CA PHE A 67 9.63 11.82 8.79
C PHE A 67 9.59 10.52 7.96
N VAL A 68 10.12 9.43 8.51
CA VAL A 68 10.09 8.11 7.85
C VAL A 68 8.64 7.64 7.65
N ILE A 69 7.78 7.73 8.67
CA ILE A 69 6.37 7.35 8.55
C ILE A 69 5.65 8.16 7.47
N ILE A 70 5.91 9.47 7.39
CA ILE A 70 5.31 10.32 6.35
C ILE A 70 5.76 9.87 4.96
N ALA A 71 7.07 9.63 4.77
CA ALA A 71 7.60 9.15 3.50
C ALA A 71 7.00 7.79 3.10
N ASP A 72 6.90 6.86 4.06
CA ASP A 72 6.30 5.54 3.84
C ASP A 72 4.82 5.64 3.48
N LEU A 73 4.06 6.53 4.12
CA LEU A 73 2.65 6.78 3.80
C LEU A 73 2.48 7.35 2.39
N ILE A 74 3.37 8.25 1.95
CA ILE A 74 3.35 8.79 0.58
C ILE A 74 3.59 7.67 -0.43
N LEU A 75 4.61 6.83 -0.22
CA LEU A 75 4.89 5.70 -1.09
C LEU A 75 3.73 4.69 -1.14
N PHE A 76 3.16 4.37 0.02
CA PHE A 76 2.01 3.47 0.11
C PHE A 76 0.77 4.05 -0.58
N SER A 77 0.51 5.35 -0.43
CA SER A 77 -0.57 6.04 -1.13
C SER A 77 -0.38 6.03 -2.65
N LEU A 78 0.85 6.22 -3.14
CA LEU A 78 1.16 6.16 -4.56
C LEU A 78 0.94 4.75 -5.12
N LEU A 79 1.28 3.72 -4.36
CA LEU A 79 1.03 2.33 -4.73
C LEU A 79 -0.47 2.04 -4.85
N ILE A 80 -1.28 2.43 -3.85
CA ILE A 80 -2.74 2.28 -3.90
C ILE A 80 -3.33 3.02 -5.11
N PHE A 81 -2.87 4.24 -5.39
CA PHE A 81 -3.33 4.99 -6.55
C PHE A 81 -3.05 4.23 -7.87
N LEU A 82 -1.87 3.62 -7.99
CA LEU A 82 -1.50 2.80 -9.14
C LEU A 82 -2.38 1.54 -9.24
N GLU A 83 -2.65 0.86 -8.13
CA GLU A 83 -3.55 -0.31 -8.08
C GLU A 83 -4.96 0.04 -8.57
N ILE A 84 -5.50 1.18 -8.16
CA ILE A 84 -6.82 1.67 -8.62
C ILE A 84 -6.81 1.91 -10.13
N ILE A 85 -5.78 2.57 -10.66
CA ILE A 85 -5.64 2.79 -12.11
C ILE A 85 -5.61 1.46 -12.85
N PHE A 86 -4.81 0.49 -12.39
CA PHE A 86 -4.74 -0.83 -13.00
C PHE A 86 -6.08 -1.56 -12.95
N PHE A 87 -6.79 -1.51 -11.82
CA PHE A 87 -8.10 -2.14 -11.68
C PHE A 87 -9.14 -1.55 -12.63
N VAL A 88 -9.22 -0.21 -12.69
CA VAL A 88 -10.15 0.50 -13.58
C VAL A 88 -9.81 0.21 -15.04
N SER A 89 -8.52 0.28 -15.42
CA SER A 89 -8.06 -0.04 -16.77
C SER A 89 -8.41 -1.47 -17.17
N PHE A 90 -8.26 -2.42 -16.24
CA PHE A 90 -8.63 -3.82 -16.46
C PHE A 90 -10.13 -4.00 -16.69
N ILE A 91 -11.00 -3.34 -15.91
CA ILE A 91 -12.45 -3.42 -16.11
C ILE A 91 -12.89 -2.74 -17.41
N LEU A 92 -12.24 -1.64 -17.81
CA LEU A 92 -12.56 -0.91 -19.03
C LEU A 92 -12.07 -1.60 -20.30
N TRP A 93 -11.02 -2.42 -20.22
CA TRP A 93 -10.46 -3.13 -21.36
C TRP A 93 -11.48 -3.88 -22.24
N PRO A 94 -12.35 -4.76 -21.72
CA PRO A 94 -13.32 -5.50 -22.53
C PRO A 94 -14.35 -4.55 -23.15
N VAL A 95 -14.75 -3.50 -22.42
CA VAL A 95 -15.70 -2.49 -22.92
C VAL A 95 -15.08 -1.77 -24.11
N ALA A 96 -13.82 -1.35 -23.99
CA ALA A 96 -13.08 -0.71 -25.07
C ALA A 96 -12.94 -1.63 -26.29
N THR A 97 -12.65 -2.93 -26.10
CA THR A 97 -12.58 -3.87 -27.23
C THR A 97 -13.91 -4.00 -27.96
N VAL A 98 -15.04 -4.10 -27.24
CA VAL A 98 -16.36 -4.15 -27.86
C VAL A 98 -16.63 -2.87 -28.64
N PHE A 99 -16.35 -1.69 -28.07
CA PHE A 99 -16.51 -0.43 -28.80
C PHE A 99 -15.66 -0.35 -30.06
N LEU A 100 -14.40 -0.80 -30.03
CA LEU A 100 -13.51 -0.79 -31.20
C LEU A 100 -13.96 -1.74 -32.32
N PHE A 101 -14.55 -2.89 -32.00
CA PHE A 101 -14.99 -3.86 -32.99
C PHE A 101 -16.36 -3.52 -33.62
N PHE A 102 -17.19 -2.73 -32.94
CA PHE A 102 -18.53 -2.34 -33.39
C PHE A 102 -18.63 -0.86 -33.81
N SER A 103 -17.50 -0.14 -33.84
CA SER A 103 -17.33 1.20 -34.43
C SER A 103 -16.79 1.10 -35.85
#